data_AF-A0A6L6BCS9-F1
#
_entry.id   AF-A0A6L6BCS9-F1
#
_cell.length_a   1.000
_cell.length_b   1.000
_cell.length_c   1.000
_cell.angle_alpha   90.00
_cell.angle_beta   90.00
_cell.angle_gamma   90.00
#
_symmetry.space_group_name_H-M   'P 1'
#
loop_
_entity.id
_entity.type
_entity.pdbx_description
1 polymer ?
#
loop_
_entity_poly.entity_id
_entity_poly.type
_entity_poly.pdbx_seq_one_letter_code
_entity_poly.pdbx_strand_id
1 'polypeptide(L)'
;MPSTYDVINPANESIVERVNLLGLEETDAVIAKAAKAFESWKNVTPAERARLLRSFSQIVTEHREELAQIEITNSGHTRGNALWEADNVANTLMYYAAVPERLFGRQIPVPGGIDVTFKEPLGVVGIIVPWNFPMPIAGWGFAPALAAGNTVVLKPAEYTPLSAIRLGELALKAGIPEGVFNVLPGKGSIVGNRFVTHPLVRKVVFTGSTTVGKQIMVGCAEQVKRLTLELGGKSSNIIFGDADIAKAAAGAPGAVFDNAGQDCCSRSRILVQKSAFDAFMEHFEVAVKKFR
;
A
#
# COMPACT_ATOMS: atom_id res chain seq x y z
N MET A 1 -7.15 -20.95 17.51
CA MET A 1 -6.58 -20.22 18.66
C MET A 1 -5.93 -18.96 18.13
N PRO A 2 -6.17 -17.78 18.73
CA PRO A 2 -5.43 -16.57 18.37
C PRO A 2 -3.94 -16.85 18.57
N SER A 3 -3.14 -16.61 17.53
CA SER A 3 -1.70 -16.75 17.59
C SER A 3 -1.08 -15.37 17.77
N THR A 4 0.01 -15.25 18.51
CA THR A 4 0.75 -13.99 18.63
C THR A 4 1.93 -13.96 17.66
N TYR A 5 2.40 -12.76 17.32
CA TYR A 5 3.64 -12.52 16.61
C TYR A 5 4.50 -11.51 17.37
N ASP A 6 5.75 -11.86 17.64
CA ASP A 6 6.72 -10.95 18.25
C ASP A 6 7.36 -10.13 17.13
N VAL A 7 7.02 -8.84 17.07
CA VAL A 7 7.59 -7.89 16.13
C VAL A 7 9.02 -7.59 16.57
N ILE A 8 9.98 -7.85 15.69
CA ILE A 8 11.41 -7.71 15.96
C ILE A 8 11.93 -6.43 15.29
N ASN A 9 12.73 -5.65 16.03
CA ASN A 9 13.47 -4.55 15.45
C ASN A 9 14.66 -5.10 14.65
N PRO A 10 14.71 -4.89 13.33
CA PRO A 10 15.75 -5.49 12.49
C PRO A 10 17.15 -4.90 12.73
N ALA A 11 17.29 -3.76 13.41
CA ALA A 11 18.58 -3.14 13.68
C ALA A 11 19.33 -3.75 14.87
N ASN A 12 18.62 -4.37 15.82
CA ASN A 12 19.21 -4.88 17.07
C ASN A 12 18.60 -6.20 17.57
N GLU A 13 17.68 -6.79 16.81
CA GLU A 13 17.01 -8.07 17.09
C GLU A 13 16.16 -8.10 18.38
N SER A 14 15.92 -6.95 19.01
CA SER A 14 15.04 -6.84 20.17
C SER A 14 13.57 -6.92 19.80
N ILE A 15 12.74 -7.42 20.72
CA ILE A 15 11.28 -7.41 20.56
C ILE A 15 10.76 -5.97 20.77
N VAL A 16 10.04 -5.44 19.78
CA VAL A 16 9.35 -4.14 19.84
C VAL A 16 7.99 -4.29 20.53
N GLU A 17 7.17 -5.22 20.04
CA GLU A 17 5.81 -5.44 20.50
C GLU A 17 5.33 -6.86 20.17
N ARG A 18 4.43 -7.41 21.00
CA ARG A 18 3.74 -8.67 20.71
C ARG A 18 2.33 -8.38 20.17
N VAL A 19 2.09 -8.72 18.92
CA VAL A 19 0.82 -8.45 18.23
C VAL A 19 -0.04 -9.71 18.16
N ASN A 20 -1.33 -9.57 18.49
CA ASN A 20 -2.30 -10.64 18.30
C ASN A 20 -2.65 -10.77 16.81
N LEU A 21 -2.57 -11.99 16.27
CA LEU A 21 -2.97 -12.31 14.91
C LEU A 21 -4.38 -12.89 14.90
N LEU A 22 -5.25 -12.30 14.08
CA LEU A 22 -6.62 -12.75 13.90
C LEU A 22 -6.64 -14.15 13.26
N GLY A 23 -7.55 -14.98 13.77
CA GLY A 23 -7.96 -16.24 13.17
C GLY A 23 -9.05 -16.05 12.11
N LEU A 24 -9.61 -17.18 11.67
CA LEU A 24 -10.60 -17.19 10.59
C LEU A 24 -11.93 -16.56 11.04
N GLU A 25 -12.41 -16.92 12.22
CA GLU A 25 -13.68 -16.45 12.77
C GLU A 25 -13.66 -14.95 13.06
N GLU A 26 -12.57 -14.43 13.63
CA GLU A 26 -12.41 -12.99 13.86
C GLU A 26 -12.32 -12.22 12.54
N THR A 27 -11.65 -12.79 11.53
CA THR A 27 -11.60 -12.21 10.19
C THR A 27 -12.99 -12.10 9.57
N ASP A 28 -13.80 -13.14 9.68
CA ASP A 28 -15.19 -13.16 9.17
C ASP A 28 -16.05 -12.11 9.87
N ALA A 29 -15.92 -11.98 11.19
CA ALA A 29 -16.63 -10.97 11.96
C ALA A 29 -16.28 -9.55 11.49
N VAL A 30 -15.00 -9.25 11.24
CA VAL A 30 -14.57 -7.93 10.76
C VAL A 30 -15.02 -7.68 9.32
N ILE A 31 -14.99 -8.68 8.43
CA ILE A 31 -15.53 -8.55 7.06
C ILE A 31 -17.03 -8.28 7.10
N ALA A 32 -17.79 -8.97 7.95
CA ALA A 32 -19.23 -8.73 8.11
C ALA A 32 -19.51 -7.32 8.64
N LYS A 33 -18.71 -6.82 9.58
CA LYS A 33 -18.77 -5.43 10.06
C LYS A 33 -18.49 -4.43 8.93
N ALA A 34 -17.49 -4.67 8.10
CA ALA A 34 -17.18 -3.83 6.95
C ALA A 34 -18.31 -3.83 5.90
N ALA A 35 -18.96 -4.97 5.67
CA ALA A 35 -20.11 -5.07 4.80
C ALA A 35 -21.33 -4.31 5.36
N LYS A 36 -21.55 -4.35 6.68
CA LYS A 36 -22.60 -3.56 7.33
C LYS A 36 -22.34 -2.05 7.24
N ALA A 37 -21.10 -1.62 7.49
CA ALA A 37 -20.71 -0.21 7.39
C ALA A 37 -20.80 0.33 5.95
N PHE A 38 -20.65 -0.55 4.94
CA PHE A 38 -20.80 -0.18 3.54
C PHE A 38 -22.19 0.39 3.20
N GLU A 39 -23.25 -0.11 3.84
CA GLU A 39 -24.62 0.31 3.57
C GLU A 39 -24.87 1.80 3.87
N SER A 40 -24.18 2.38 4.86
CA SER A 40 -24.21 3.82 5.14
C SER A 40 -23.08 4.57 4.42
N TRP A 41 -21.88 4.01 4.36
CA TRP A 41 -20.71 4.67 3.77
C TRP A 41 -20.87 5.01 2.28
N LYS A 42 -21.47 4.11 1.50
CA LYS A 42 -21.73 4.33 0.07
C LYS A 42 -22.65 5.53 -0.20
N ASN A 43 -23.48 5.90 0.78
CA ASN A 43 -24.45 6.98 0.70
C ASN A 43 -23.95 8.31 1.28
N VAL A 44 -22.73 8.33 1.87
CA VAL A 44 -22.10 9.59 2.28
C VAL A 44 -21.93 10.48 1.06
N THR A 45 -22.29 11.76 1.18
CA THR A 45 -22.22 12.68 0.03
C THR A 45 -20.77 12.83 -0.45
N PRO A 46 -20.54 13.07 -1.74
CA PRO A 46 -19.20 13.33 -2.27
C PRO A 46 -18.39 14.36 -1.47
N ALA A 47 -19.00 15.50 -1.13
CA ALA A 47 -18.35 16.58 -0.38
C ALA A 47 -17.97 16.14 1.05
N GLU A 48 -18.85 15.40 1.73
CA GLU A 48 -18.56 14.93 3.08
C GLU A 48 -17.48 13.84 3.09
N ARG A 49 -17.52 12.92 2.12
CA ARG A 49 -16.46 11.92 1.95
C ARG A 49 -15.11 12.57 1.64
N ALA A 50 -15.09 13.61 0.81
CA ALA A 50 -13.90 14.40 0.55
C ALA A 50 -13.38 15.09 1.82
N ARG A 51 -14.27 15.70 2.62
CA ARG A 51 -13.93 16.34 3.91
C ARG A 51 -13.27 15.34 4.87
N LEU A 52 -13.83 14.14 5.01
CA LEU A 52 -13.28 13.09 5.87
C LEU A 52 -11.88 12.64 5.43
N LEU A 53 -11.65 12.47 4.12
CA LEU A 53 -10.33 12.11 3.60
C LEU A 53 -9.29 13.24 3.77
N ARG A 54 -9.69 14.51 3.61
CA ARG A 54 -8.83 15.66 3.93
C ARG A 54 -8.49 15.69 5.42
N SER A 55 -9.47 15.43 6.29
CA SER A 55 -9.24 15.34 7.74
C SER A 55 -8.28 14.20 8.06
N PHE A 56 -8.41 13.04 7.42
CA PHE A 56 -7.51 11.91 7.63
C PHE A 56 -6.08 12.24 7.17
N SER A 57 -5.93 12.88 6.00
CA SER A 57 -4.63 13.41 5.57
C SER A 57 -4.01 14.33 6.62
N GLN A 58 -4.79 15.26 7.18
CA GLN A 58 -4.30 16.20 8.20
C GLN A 58 -3.86 15.47 9.47
N ILE A 59 -4.67 14.53 9.98
CA ILE A 59 -4.32 13.75 11.18
C ILE A 59 -3.02 12.95 10.97
N VAL A 60 -2.83 12.35 9.78
CA VAL A 60 -1.57 11.66 9.44
C VAL A 60 -0.39 12.65 9.47
N THR A 61 -0.54 13.84 8.88
CA THR A 61 0.49 14.89 8.92
C THR A 61 0.84 15.31 10.36
N GLU A 62 -0.16 15.44 11.23
CA GLU A 62 0.04 15.79 12.64
C GLU A 62 0.81 14.69 13.41
N HIS A 63 0.75 13.43 12.97
CA HIS A 63 1.36 12.27 13.63
C HIS A 63 2.57 11.75 12.85
N ARG A 64 3.11 12.56 11.93
CA ARG A 64 4.21 12.22 11.02
C ARG A 64 5.45 11.67 11.74
N GLU A 65 5.90 12.34 12.81
CA GLU A 65 7.08 11.92 13.57
C GLU A 65 6.82 10.61 14.34
N GLU A 66 5.60 10.43 14.88
CA GLU A 66 5.20 9.20 15.56
C GLU A 66 5.20 8.01 14.58
N LEU A 67 4.55 8.17 13.43
CA LEU A 67 4.49 7.15 12.38
C LEU A 67 5.88 6.79 11.84
N ALA A 68 6.74 7.79 11.65
CA ALA A 68 8.12 7.53 11.24
C ALA A 68 8.90 6.76 12.31
N GLN A 69 8.71 7.07 13.59
CA GLN A 69 9.36 6.35 14.68
C GLN A 69 8.93 4.88 14.72
N ILE A 70 7.65 4.60 14.44
CA ILE A 70 7.13 3.23 14.30
C ILE A 70 7.78 2.51 13.13
N GLU A 71 7.90 3.12 11.95
CA GLU A 71 8.55 2.47 10.79
C GLU A 71 10.05 2.21 11.03
N ILE A 72 10.76 3.15 11.66
CA ILE A 72 12.18 2.96 12.00
C ILE A 72 12.36 1.73 12.90
N THR A 73 11.55 1.58 13.95
CA THR A 73 11.68 0.46 14.89
C THR A 73 11.11 -0.83 14.35
N ASN A 74 10.01 -0.79 13.61
CA ASN A 74 9.35 -1.97 13.10
C ASN A 74 10.02 -2.53 11.85
N SER A 75 10.42 -1.68 10.90
CA SER A 75 10.88 -2.08 9.56
C SER A 75 12.35 -1.71 9.28
N GLY A 76 12.98 -0.91 10.14
CA GLY A 76 14.41 -0.58 10.01
C GLY A 76 14.71 0.53 9.00
N HIS A 77 13.69 1.24 8.51
CA HIS A 77 13.88 2.36 7.59
C HIS A 77 14.76 3.45 8.19
N THR A 78 15.51 4.15 7.33
CA THR A 78 16.17 5.38 7.76
C THR A 78 15.11 6.43 8.11
N ARG A 79 15.46 7.37 9.00
CA ARG A 79 14.54 8.44 9.40
C ARG A 79 13.99 9.21 8.20
N GLY A 80 14.82 9.47 7.19
CA GLY A 80 14.40 10.17 5.97
C GLY A 80 13.33 9.41 5.21
N ASN A 81 13.52 8.10 4.98
CA ASN A 81 12.53 7.26 4.29
C ASN A 81 11.23 7.16 5.11
N ALA A 82 11.33 6.89 6.42
CA ALA A 82 10.17 6.71 7.29
C ALA A 82 9.28 7.97 7.36
N LEU A 83 9.91 9.15 7.43
CA LEU A 83 9.22 10.43 7.36
C LEU A 83 8.53 10.63 6.00
N TRP A 84 9.23 10.32 4.91
CA TRP A 84 8.66 10.39 3.57
C TRP A 84 7.47 9.43 3.40
N GLU A 85 7.51 8.25 4.01
CA GLU A 85 6.40 7.30 3.95
C GLU A 85 5.13 7.86 4.60
N ALA A 86 5.25 8.50 5.76
CA ALA A 86 4.12 9.17 6.42
C ALA A 86 3.58 10.33 5.55
N ASP A 87 4.48 11.13 4.97
CA ASP A 87 4.11 12.18 4.02
C ASP A 87 3.41 11.61 2.78
N ASN A 88 3.86 10.45 2.28
CA ASN A 88 3.27 9.79 1.13
C ASN A 88 1.82 9.37 1.39
N VAL A 89 1.53 8.83 2.58
CA VAL A 89 0.16 8.49 2.99
C VAL A 89 -0.72 9.73 3.05
N ALA A 90 -0.26 10.80 3.71
CA ALA A 90 -1.00 12.06 3.77
C ALA A 90 -1.27 12.63 2.37
N ASN A 91 -0.25 12.71 1.52
CA ASN A 91 -0.37 13.20 0.15
C ASN A 91 -1.31 12.34 -0.70
N THR A 92 -1.28 11.02 -0.53
CA THR A 92 -2.16 10.08 -1.24
C THR A 92 -3.62 10.29 -0.81
N LEU A 93 -3.87 10.43 0.50
CA LEU A 93 -5.20 10.76 1.03
C LEU A 93 -5.70 12.10 0.49
N MET A 94 -4.86 13.14 0.51
CA MET A 94 -5.19 14.46 -0.01
C MET A 94 -5.51 14.42 -1.51
N TYR A 95 -4.73 13.68 -2.29
CA TYR A 95 -4.97 13.49 -3.72
C TYR A 95 -6.32 12.81 -3.96
N TYR A 96 -6.59 11.69 -3.28
CA TYR A 96 -7.84 10.96 -3.45
C TYR A 96 -9.04 11.63 -2.82
N ALA A 97 -8.87 12.59 -1.90
CA ALA A 97 -9.97 13.39 -1.36
C ALA A 97 -10.67 14.24 -2.44
N ALA A 98 -10.01 14.54 -3.57
CA ALA A 98 -10.65 15.21 -4.70
C ALA A 98 -11.51 14.27 -5.57
N VAL A 99 -11.30 12.95 -5.48
CA VAL A 99 -11.99 11.97 -6.34
C VAL A 99 -13.50 11.88 -6.09
N PRO A 100 -14.02 11.86 -4.84
CA PRO A 100 -15.46 11.80 -4.59
C PRO A 100 -16.24 12.87 -5.38
N GLU A 101 -15.73 14.10 -5.39
CA GLU A 101 -16.34 15.28 -6.03
C GLU A 101 -16.17 15.30 -7.56
N ARG A 102 -15.34 14.41 -8.12
CA ARG A 102 -15.00 14.36 -9.55
C ARG A 102 -15.26 12.99 -10.18
N LEU A 103 -15.98 12.11 -9.49
CA LEU A 103 -16.27 10.75 -9.95
C LEU A 103 -17.43 10.74 -10.96
N PHE A 104 -17.23 11.44 -12.08
CA PHE A 104 -18.27 11.60 -13.09
C PHE A 104 -18.45 10.34 -13.95
N GLY A 105 -19.71 10.13 -14.33
CA GLY A 105 -20.11 9.28 -15.43
C GLY A 105 -20.00 9.97 -16.79
N ARG A 106 -20.76 9.47 -17.76
CA ARG A 106 -20.85 10.00 -19.13
C ARG A 106 -22.29 9.99 -19.60
N GLN A 107 -22.65 11.01 -20.38
CA GLN A 107 -23.86 11.02 -21.21
C GLN A 107 -23.44 10.73 -22.65
N ILE A 108 -24.12 9.77 -23.30
CA ILE A 108 -23.73 9.25 -24.61
C ILE A 108 -24.95 9.34 -25.53
N PRO A 109 -24.89 10.07 -26.66
CA PRO A 109 -25.99 10.11 -27.62
C PRO A 109 -26.13 8.76 -28.34
N VAL A 110 -27.36 8.26 -28.43
CA VAL A 110 -27.69 7.01 -29.13
C VAL A 110 -28.95 7.22 -30.00
N PRO A 111 -29.21 6.39 -31.02
CA PRO A 111 -30.43 6.52 -31.80
C PRO A 111 -31.67 6.50 -30.90
N GLY A 112 -32.47 7.57 -30.95
CA GLY A 112 -33.71 7.69 -30.17
C GLY A 112 -33.54 8.12 -28.71
N GLY A 113 -32.34 8.50 -28.24
CA GLY A 113 -32.18 8.98 -26.86
C GLY A 113 -30.75 9.23 -26.40
N ILE A 114 -30.55 9.09 -25.07
CA ILE A 114 -29.26 9.21 -24.40
C ILE A 114 -29.05 8.05 -23.43
N ASP A 115 -27.84 7.53 -23.38
CA ASP A 115 -27.38 6.64 -22.31
C ASP A 115 -26.66 7.44 -21.23
N VAL A 116 -26.87 7.08 -19.97
CA VAL A 116 -26.17 7.66 -18.82
C VAL A 116 -25.41 6.56 -18.07
N THR A 117 -24.12 6.78 -17.85
CA THR A 117 -23.27 5.86 -17.07
C THR A 117 -23.00 6.44 -15.70
N PHE A 118 -22.83 5.57 -14.70
CA PHE A 118 -22.47 5.93 -13.33
C PHE A 118 -21.27 5.10 -12.86
N LYS A 119 -20.56 5.61 -11.85
CA LYS A 119 -19.46 4.90 -11.19
C LYS A 119 -19.85 4.66 -9.74
N GLU A 120 -20.08 3.40 -9.41
CA GLU A 120 -20.51 2.97 -8.08
C GLU A 120 -19.40 2.20 -7.37
N PRO A 121 -19.34 2.23 -6.02
CA PRO A 121 -18.42 1.41 -5.26
C PRO A 121 -18.71 -0.08 -5.44
N LEU A 122 -17.68 -0.89 -5.27
CA LEU A 122 -17.74 -2.35 -5.42
C LEU A 122 -18.30 -3.05 -4.17
N GLY A 123 -18.10 -2.48 -2.98
CA GLY A 123 -18.42 -3.12 -1.70
C GLY A 123 -17.23 -3.16 -0.76
N VAL A 124 -16.98 -4.32 -0.15
CA VAL A 124 -15.79 -4.55 0.70
C VAL A 124 -14.56 -4.84 -0.18
N VAL A 125 -13.49 -4.09 0.02
CA VAL A 125 -12.20 -4.28 -0.65
C VAL A 125 -11.19 -4.87 0.33
N GLY A 126 -10.65 -6.04 0.01
CA GLY A 126 -9.57 -6.68 0.74
C GLY A 126 -8.22 -6.22 0.23
N ILE A 127 -7.36 -5.70 1.10
CA ILE A 127 -6.04 -5.16 0.76
C ILE A 127 -4.99 -5.94 1.52
N ILE A 128 -4.00 -6.49 0.82
CA ILE A 128 -2.89 -7.25 1.39
C ILE A 128 -1.59 -6.54 0.98
N VAL A 129 -0.84 -6.06 1.96
CA VAL A 129 0.36 -5.22 1.71
C VAL A 129 1.65 -5.88 2.22
N PRO A 130 2.79 -5.62 1.57
CA PRO A 130 4.07 -6.21 1.90
C PRO A 130 4.73 -5.45 3.06
N TRP A 131 5.94 -5.88 3.43
CA TRP A 131 6.70 -5.35 4.54
C TRP A 131 7.66 -4.22 4.18
N ASN A 132 7.97 -4.01 2.91
CA ASN A 132 9.08 -3.15 2.52
C ASN A 132 8.75 -1.66 2.48
N PHE A 133 7.50 -1.29 2.15
CA PHE A 133 6.98 0.07 2.28
C PHE A 133 5.58 0.00 2.90
N PRO A 134 5.46 -0.34 4.20
CA PRO A 134 4.19 -0.69 4.81
C PRO A 134 3.14 0.42 4.70
N MET A 135 3.56 1.67 4.92
CA MET A 135 2.65 2.82 4.90
C MET A 135 2.23 3.24 3.48
N PRO A 136 3.15 3.52 2.52
CA PRO A 136 2.76 3.94 1.17
C PRO A 136 1.88 2.92 0.48
N ILE A 137 2.24 1.64 0.53
CA ILE A 137 1.50 0.60 -0.18
C ILE A 137 0.12 0.37 0.44
N ALA A 138 -0.01 0.51 1.78
CA ALA A 138 -1.32 0.61 2.43
C ALA A 138 -2.12 1.79 1.90
N GLY A 139 -1.53 2.99 1.91
CA GLY A 139 -2.16 4.24 1.45
C GLY A 139 -2.65 4.16 0.00
N TRP A 140 -1.83 3.64 -0.91
CA TRP A 140 -2.17 3.46 -2.32
C TRP A 140 -3.37 2.53 -2.52
N GLY A 141 -3.58 1.59 -1.60
CA GLY A 141 -4.74 0.71 -1.60
C GLY A 141 -5.97 1.36 -0.97
N PHE A 142 -5.87 1.79 0.30
CA PHE A 142 -7.06 2.19 1.06
C PHE A 142 -7.59 3.56 0.63
N ALA A 143 -6.74 4.53 0.29
CA ALA A 143 -7.19 5.88 -0.03
C ALA A 143 -8.14 5.92 -1.25
N PRO A 144 -7.80 5.32 -2.41
CA PRO A 144 -8.74 5.26 -3.54
C PRO A 144 -9.99 4.43 -3.23
N ALA A 145 -9.86 3.33 -2.47
CA ALA A 145 -11.00 2.48 -2.12
C ALA A 145 -12.03 3.25 -1.29
N LEU A 146 -11.55 3.93 -0.24
CA LEU A 146 -12.37 4.80 0.61
C LEU A 146 -13.00 5.93 -0.20
N ALA A 147 -12.22 6.63 -1.04
CA ALA A 147 -12.68 7.73 -1.88
C ALA A 147 -13.80 7.33 -2.85
N ALA A 148 -13.71 6.12 -3.42
CA ALA A 148 -14.74 5.57 -4.29
C ALA A 148 -16.01 5.12 -3.55
N GLY A 149 -16.04 5.16 -2.21
CA GLY A 149 -17.18 4.77 -1.38
C GLY A 149 -17.17 3.31 -0.94
N ASN A 150 -16.03 2.61 -1.05
CA ASN A 150 -15.88 1.24 -0.56
C ASN A 150 -15.50 1.21 0.92
N THR A 151 -15.79 0.11 1.59
CA THR A 151 -15.15 -0.21 2.87
C THR A 151 -13.93 -1.09 2.65
N VAL A 152 -12.98 -1.06 3.58
CA VAL A 152 -11.67 -1.67 3.46
C VAL A 152 -11.41 -2.60 4.63
N VAL A 153 -10.91 -3.80 4.31
CA VAL A 153 -10.23 -4.69 5.25
C VAL A 153 -8.78 -4.85 4.79
N LEU A 154 -7.83 -4.40 5.60
CA LEU A 154 -6.42 -4.33 5.26
C LEU A 154 -5.62 -5.30 6.13
N LYS A 155 -4.86 -6.20 5.50
CA LYS A 155 -3.96 -7.12 6.18
C LYS A 155 -2.50 -6.71 5.88
N PRO A 156 -1.79 -6.13 6.86
CA PRO A 156 -0.37 -5.81 6.72
C PRO A 156 0.49 -7.07 6.82
N ALA A 157 1.71 -7.04 6.28
CA ALA A 157 2.68 -8.11 6.52
C ALA A 157 2.90 -8.31 8.02
N GLU A 158 3.04 -9.57 8.43
CA GLU A 158 3.18 -9.99 9.82
C GLU A 158 4.41 -9.34 10.49
N TYR A 159 5.44 -9.05 9.69
CA TYR A 159 6.70 -8.47 10.15
C TYR A 159 6.57 -6.99 10.48
N THR A 160 5.71 -6.25 9.78
CA THR A 160 5.59 -4.79 9.86
C THR A 160 4.15 -4.29 10.03
N PRO A 161 3.41 -4.75 11.06
CA PRO A 161 1.99 -4.43 11.19
C PRO A 161 1.73 -3.09 11.88
N LEU A 162 2.70 -2.54 12.62
CA LEU A 162 2.44 -1.52 13.64
C LEU A 162 1.98 -0.18 13.04
N SER A 163 2.59 0.26 11.94
CA SER A 163 2.20 1.50 11.27
C SER A 163 0.82 1.40 10.64
N ALA A 164 0.46 0.25 10.06
CA ALA A 164 -0.88 0.00 9.53
C ALA A 164 -1.92 0.02 10.66
N ILE A 165 -1.66 -0.62 11.80
CA ILE A 165 -2.54 -0.58 12.99
C ILE A 165 -2.76 0.89 13.40
N ARG A 166 -1.66 1.64 13.52
CA ARG A 166 -1.72 3.04 13.91
C ARG A 166 -2.53 3.89 12.91
N LEU A 167 -2.35 3.69 11.61
CA LEU A 167 -3.17 4.36 10.59
C LEU A 167 -4.67 4.04 10.74
N GLY A 168 -5.02 2.82 11.15
CA GLY A 168 -6.40 2.45 11.47
C GLY A 168 -7.00 3.27 12.62
N GLU A 169 -6.23 3.49 13.69
CA GLU A 169 -6.62 4.33 14.83
C GLU A 169 -6.74 5.81 14.43
N LEU A 170 -5.79 6.30 13.63
CA LEU A 170 -5.81 7.68 13.12
C LEU A 170 -6.99 7.94 12.18
N ALA A 171 -7.45 6.94 11.43
CA ALA A 171 -8.66 7.05 10.62
C ALA A 171 -9.89 7.31 11.49
N LEU A 172 -10.05 6.60 12.61
CA LEU A 172 -11.12 6.83 13.57
C LEU A 172 -11.03 8.23 14.17
N LYS A 173 -9.82 8.66 14.55
CA LYS A 173 -9.57 10.03 15.06
C LYS A 173 -9.94 11.11 14.03
N ALA A 174 -9.76 10.83 12.74
CA ALA A 174 -10.16 11.71 11.63
C ALA A 174 -11.67 11.69 11.32
N GLY A 175 -12.44 10.86 12.02
CA GLY A 175 -13.89 10.74 11.83
C GLY A 175 -14.31 9.76 10.73
N ILE A 176 -13.40 8.92 10.21
CA ILE A 176 -13.80 7.79 9.37
C ILE A 176 -14.68 6.86 10.22
N PRO A 177 -15.92 6.54 9.77
CA PRO A 177 -16.84 5.76 10.60
C PRO A 177 -16.29 4.36 10.93
N GLU A 178 -16.69 3.85 12.09
CA GLU A 178 -16.32 2.51 12.53
C GLU A 178 -16.75 1.45 11.50
N GLY A 179 -15.85 0.51 11.20
CA GLY A 179 -16.10 -0.52 10.19
C GLY A 179 -15.80 -0.10 8.75
N VAL A 180 -15.53 1.18 8.47
CA VAL A 180 -15.21 1.63 7.10
C VAL A 180 -13.76 1.30 6.72
N PHE A 181 -12.81 1.51 7.62
CA PHE A 181 -11.41 1.10 7.45
C PHE A 181 -11.02 0.20 8.64
N ASN A 182 -10.65 -1.05 8.34
CA ASN A 182 -10.32 -2.05 9.34
C ASN A 182 -8.94 -2.62 9.03
N VAL A 183 -8.08 -2.73 10.04
CA VAL A 183 -6.75 -3.32 9.92
C VAL A 183 -6.73 -4.65 10.68
N LEU A 184 -6.33 -5.71 9.99
CA LEU A 184 -6.42 -7.10 10.45
C LEU A 184 -5.02 -7.73 10.39
N PRO A 185 -4.17 -7.53 11.41
CA PRO A 185 -2.94 -8.29 11.56
C PRO A 185 -3.27 -9.78 11.62
N GLY A 186 -2.64 -10.58 10.75
CA GLY A 186 -2.92 -12.00 10.71
C GLY A 186 -2.15 -12.74 9.63
N LYS A 187 -2.10 -14.07 9.76
CA LYS A 187 -1.32 -14.90 8.82
C LYS A 187 -1.86 -14.78 7.40
N GLY A 188 -0.97 -14.67 6.41
CA GLY A 188 -1.35 -14.59 4.99
C GLY A 188 -2.19 -15.81 4.55
N SER A 189 -1.83 -17.00 5.03
CA SER A 189 -2.57 -18.24 4.79
C SER A 189 -3.96 -18.30 5.43
N ILE A 190 -4.26 -17.41 6.38
CA ILE A 190 -5.55 -17.35 7.09
C ILE A 190 -6.32 -16.11 6.62
N VAL A 191 -5.89 -14.92 7.05
CA VAL A 191 -6.59 -13.66 6.79
C VAL A 191 -6.52 -13.27 5.32
N GLY A 192 -5.32 -13.35 4.72
CA GLY A 192 -5.12 -13.04 3.30
C GLY A 192 -5.92 -13.99 2.39
N ASN A 193 -5.83 -15.29 2.65
CA ASN A 193 -6.64 -16.29 1.95
C ASN A 193 -8.14 -16.09 2.19
N ARG A 194 -8.54 -15.60 3.37
CA ARG A 194 -9.94 -15.31 3.64
C ARG A 194 -10.46 -14.14 2.81
N PHE A 195 -9.66 -13.10 2.56
CA PHE A 195 -10.05 -12.03 1.64
C PHE A 195 -10.33 -12.55 0.22
N VAL A 196 -9.60 -13.58 -0.21
CA VAL A 196 -9.78 -14.24 -1.52
C VAL A 196 -11.04 -15.11 -1.55
N THR A 197 -11.33 -15.82 -0.47
CA THR A 197 -12.41 -16.83 -0.45
C THR A 197 -13.75 -16.30 0.08
N HIS A 198 -13.78 -15.19 0.81
CA HIS A 198 -15.01 -14.70 1.44
C HIS A 198 -15.98 -14.05 0.41
N PRO A 199 -17.28 -14.40 0.40
CA PRO A 199 -18.24 -13.88 -0.59
C PRO A 199 -18.49 -12.37 -0.51
N LEU A 200 -18.44 -11.79 0.70
CA LEU A 200 -18.63 -10.34 0.89
C LEU A 200 -17.47 -9.47 0.38
N VAL A 201 -16.26 -10.04 0.18
CA VAL A 201 -15.14 -9.28 -0.38
C VAL A 201 -15.30 -9.23 -1.90
N ARG A 202 -15.40 -8.03 -2.49
CA ARG A 202 -15.72 -7.86 -3.92
C ARG A 202 -14.51 -7.53 -4.78
N LYS A 203 -13.43 -7.07 -4.15
CA LYS A 203 -12.14 -6.81 -4.80
C LYS A 203 -10.99 -7.17 -3.87
N VAL A 204 -9.94 -7.74 -4.45
CA VAL A 204 -8.66 -7.93 -3.77
C VAL A 204 -7.61 -7.01 -4.40
N VAL A 205 -6.81 -6.37 -3.57
CA VAL A 205 -5.59 -5.64 -3.95
C VAL A 205 -4.44 -6.32 -3.23
N PHE A 206 -3.46 -6.79 -3.98
CA PHE A 206 -2.29 -7.44 -3.42
C PHE A 206 -1.02 -6.83 -3.98
N THR A 207 -0.11 -6.50 -3.07
CA THR A 207 1.26 -6.17 -3.42
C THR A 207 2.21 -7.15 -2.75
N GLY A 208 3.09 -7.79 -3.51
CA GLY A 208 4.02 -8.78 -2.96
C GLY A 208 4.65 -9.67 -4.02
N SER A 209 4.95 -10.93 -3.67
CA SER A 209 5.67 -11.83 -4.56
C SER A 209 4.80 -12.33 -5.72
N THR A 210 5.41 -12.56 -6.88
CA THR A 210 4.73 -13.10 -8.06
C THR A 210 4.10 -14.47 -7.81
N THR A 211 4.74 -15.31 -7.00
CA THR A 211 4.23 -16.64 -6.63
C THR A 211 2.91 -16.54 -5.87
N VAL A 212 2.86 -15.68 -4.84
CA VAL A 212 1.64 -15.47 -4.04
C VAL A 212 0.56 -14.76 -4.87
N GLY A 213 0.94 -13.77 -5.69
CA GLY A 213 0.02 -13.08 -6.58
C GLY A 213 -0.71 -14.03 -7.55
N LYS A 214 0.01 -15.02 -8.11
CA LYS A 214 -0.60 -16.07 -8.94
C LYS A 214 -1.60 -16.93 -8.16
N GLN A 215 -1.28 -17.31 -6.93
CA GLN A 215 -2.20 -18.08 -6.07
C GLN A 215 -3.48 -17.28 -5.75
N ILE A 216 -3.33 -15.99 -5.43
CA ILE A 216 -4.46 -15.08 -5.19
C ILE A 216 -5.32 -14.95 -6.45
N MET A 217 -4.70 -14.83 -7.63
CA MET A 217 -5.41 -14.75 -8.90
C MET A 217 -6.25 -16.01 -9.17
N VAL A 218 -5.67 -17.20 -8.96
CA VAL A 218 -6.39 -18.47 -9.07
C VAL A 218 -7.57 -18.52 -8.11
N GLY A 219 -7.36 -18.20 -6.83
CA GLY A 219 -8.44 -18.21 -5.84
C GLY A 219 -9.54 -17.18 -6.11
N CYS A 220 -9.20 -16.01 -6.66
CA CYS A 220 -10.18 -14.98 -7.02
C CYS A 220 -11.08 -15.39 -8.21
N ALA A 221 -10.62 -16.34 -9.04
CA ALA A 221 -11.35 -16.79 -10.23
C ALA A 221 -12.68 -17.45 -9.88
N GLU A 222 -12.75 -18.20 -8.77
CA GLU A 222 -13.96 -18.93 -8.34
C GLU A 222 -15.17 -18.03 -8.08
N GLN A 223 -14.94 -16.75 -7.78
CA GLN A 223 -15.98 -15.76 -7.54
C GLN A 223 -15.88 -14.56 -8.48
N VAL A 224 -15.03 -14.66 -9.50
CA VAL A 224 -14.77 -13.60 -10.49
C VAL A 224 -14.49 -12.25 -9.82
N LYS A 225 -13.69 -12.27 -8.73
CA LYS A 225 -13.40 -11.04 -7.97
C LYS A 225 -12.53 -10.10 -8.80
N ARG A 226 -12.78 -8.79 -8.67
CA ARG A 226 -11.86 -7.80 -9.24
C ARG A 226 -10.52 -7.89 -8.53
N LEU A 227 -9.43 -7.79 -9.29
CA LEU A 227 -8.09 -7.97 -8.77
C LEU A 227 -7.16 -6.83 -9.21
N THR A 228 -6.28 -6.40 -8.33
CA THR A 228 -5.08 -5.60 -8.66
C THR A 228 -3.88 -6.31 -8.06
N LEU A 229 -2.85 -6.54 -8.88
CA LEU A 229 -1.61 -7.18 -8.48
C LEU A 229 -0.44 -6.27 -8.82
N GLU A 230 0.29 -5.84 -7.79
CA GLU A 230 1.62 -5.25 -7.94
C GLU A 230 2.64 -6.26 -7.45
N LEU A 231 3.49 -6.74 -8.36
CA LEU A 231 4.36 -7.90 -8.11
C LEU A 231 5.83 -7.50 -8.17
N GLY A 232 6.73 -8.50 -8.12
CA GLY A 232 8.16 -8.25 -8.25
C GLY A 232 8.57 -7.77 -9.64
N GLY A 233 9.65 -6.99 -9.70
CA GLY A 233 10.25 -6.49 -10.94
C GLY A 233 11.69 -6.94 -11.14
N LYS A 234 12.21 -6.67 -12.34
CA LYS A 234 13.65 -6.72 -12.65
C LYS A 234 14.05 -5.44 -13.37
N SER A 235 13.88 -4.30 -12.69
CA SER A 235 14.05 -2.97 -13.26
C SER A 235 15.49 -2.75 -13.72
N SER A 236 15.63 -2.20 -14.92
CA SER A 236 16.93 -1.91 -15.53
C SER A 236 17.26 -0.43 -15.45
N ASN A 237 18.52 -0.11 -15.16
CA ASN A 237 19.11 1.21 -15.35
C ASN A 237 20.05 1.14 -16.55
N ILE A 238 19.69 1.78 -17.66
CA ILE A 238 20.40 1.66 -18.94
C ILE A 238 21.21 2.94 -19.18
N ILE A 239 22.52 2.80 -19.32
CA ILE A 239 23.46 3.91 -19.51
C ILE A 239 24.10 3.77 -20.89
N PHE A 240 23.78 4.72 -21.78
CA PHE A 240 24.42 4.85 -23.09
C PHE A 240 25.70 5.69 -22.99
N GLY A 241 26.56 5.56 -24.00
CA GLY A 241 27.86 6.23 -24.05
C GLY A 241 27.79 7.74 -24.30
N ASP A 242 26.62 8.25 -24.67
CA ASP A 242 26.31 9.67 -24.79
C ASP A 242 25.63 10.25 -23.53
N ALA A 243 25.44 9.44 -22.48
CA ALA A 243 24.94 9.92 -21.21
C ALA A 243 26.02 10.67 -20.41
N ASP A 244 25.58 11.46 -19.44
CA ASP A 244 26.46 11.98 -18.39
C ASP A 244 26.88 10.83 -17.47
N ILE A 245 28.03 10.22 -17.77
CA ILE A 245 28.52 9.00 -17.12
C ILE A 245 28.79 9.23 -15.63
N ALA A 246 29.40 10.36 -15.27
CA ALA A 246 29.71 10.68 -13.88
C ALA A 246 28.42 10.84 -13.06
N LYS A 247 27.42 11.55 -13.59
CA LYS A 247 26.11 11.68 -12.94
C LYS A 247 25.37 10.35 -12.84
N ALA A 248 25.38 9.56 -13.91
CA ALA A 248 24.73 8.25 -13.93
C ALA A 248 25.35 7.30 -12.88
N ALA A 249 26.67 7.27 -12.78
CA ALA A 249 27.40 6.49 -11.79
C ALA A 249 27.16 6.98 -10.35
N ALA A 250 27.11 8.30 -10.13
CA ALA A 250 26.83 8.88 -8.81
C ALA A 250 25.40 8.60 -8.31
N GLY A 251 24.42 8.54 -9.20
CA GLY A 251 23.02 8.26 -8.85
C GLY A 251 22.66 6.78 -8.75
N ALA A 252 23.46 5.89 -9.34
CA ALA A 252 23.18 4.46 -9.40
C ALA A 252 23.11 3.74 -8.03
N PRO A 253 23.94 4.07 -7.01
CA PRO A 253 23.82 3.44 -5.70
C PRO A 253 22.46 3.67 -5.05
N GLY A 254 21.97 4.92 -5.00
CA GLY A 254 20.64 5.22 -4.43
C GLY A 254 19.51 4.57 -5.22
N ALA A 255 19.71 4.31 -6.51
CA ALA A 255 18.74 3.61 -7.35
C ALA A 255 18.57 2.11 -7.02
N VAL A 256 19.55 1.52 -6.33
CA VAL A 256 19.63 0.08 -6.06
C VAL A 256 19.62 -0.22 -4.56
N PHE A 257 20.27 0.61 -3.74
CA PHE A 257 20.51 0.38 -2.31
C PHE A 257 19.57 1.17 -1.39
N ASP A 258 18.75 2.08 -1.91
CA ASP A 258 17.66 2.66 -1.10
C ASP A 258 16.78 1.54 -0.53
N ASN A 259 16.39 1.69 0.74
CA ASN A 259 15.75 0.63 1.53
C ASN A 259 16.50 -0.72 1.49
N ALA A 260 17.84 -0.70 1.47
CA ALA A 260 18.72 -1.87 1.29
C ALA A 260 18.42 -2.69 0.01
N GLY A 261 17.85 -2.03 -1.02
CA GLY A 261 17.41 -2.65 -2.26
C GLY A 261 16.14 -3.47 -2.18
N GLN A 262 15.43 -3.39 -1.05
CA GLN A 262 14.17 -4.07 -0.79
C GLN A 262 13.00 -3.28 -1.40
N ASP A 263 13.07 -3.03 -2.70
CA ASP A 263 12.08 -2.25 -3.44
C ASP A 263 11.69 -3.00 -4.71
N CYS A 264 10.38 -3.10 -4.98
CA CYS A 264 9.86 -3.72 -6.19
C CYS A 264 10.32 -3.00 -7.47
N CYS A 265 10.61 -1.69 -7.37
CA CYS A 265 11.12 -0.89 -8.46
C CYS A 265 12.64 -0.65 -8.41
N SER A 266 13.36 -1.30 -7.47
CA SER A 266 14.82 -1.26 -7.37
C SER A 266 15.47 -1.58 -8.72
N ARG A 267 16.38 -0.71 -9.16
CA ARG A 267 17.06 -0.78 -10.46
C ARG A 267 18.21 -1.79 -10.46
N SER A 268 17.93 -3.00 -9.99
CA SER A 268 18.88 -4.09 -9.72
C SER A 268 19.63 -4.64 -10.95
N ARG A 269 19.39 -4.11 -12.15
CA ARG A 269 20.12 -4.46 -13.37
C ARG A 269 20.67 -3.21 -14.04
N ILE A 270 21.94 -2.92 -13.82
CA ILE A 270 22.64 -1.84 -14.51
C ILE A 270 23.19 -2.37 -15.83
N LEU A 271 22.81 -1.74 -16.95
CA LEU A 271 23.27 -2.08 -18.30
C LEU A 271 24.00 -0.88 -18.88
N VAL A 272 25.32 -1.01 -19.05
CA VAL A 272 26.17 0.08 -19.56
C VAL A 272 26.64 -0.26 -20.97
N GLN A 273 26.52 0.69 -21.89
CA GLN A 273 27.08 0.55 -23.24
C GLN A 273 28.59 0.37 -23.14
N LYS A 274 29.12 -0.58 -23.93
CA LYS A 274 30.54 -0.99 -23.90
C LYS A 274 31.52 0.19 -23.92
N SER A 275 31.23 1.24 -24.70
CA SER A 275 32.09 2.42 -24.83
C SER A 275 32.21 3.27 -23.56
N ALA A 276 31.30 3.12 -22.60
CA ALA A 276 31.29 3.88 -21.34
C ALA A 276 31.49 3.01 -20.10
N PHE A 277 31.72 1.70 -20.28
CA PHE A 277 31.78 0.74 -19.17
C PHE A 277 32.88 1.09 -18.16
N ASP A 278 34.11 1.28 -18.62
CA ASP A 278 35.25 1.53 -17.72
C ASP A 278 35.09 2.86 -16.97
N ALA A 279 34.75 3.94 -17.68
CA ALA A 279 34.49 5.25 -17.09
C ALA A 279 33.33 5.23 -16.08
N PHE A 280 32.26 4.47 -16.36
CA PHE A 280 31.17 4.29 -15.41
C PHE A 280 31.66 3.58 -14.15
N MET A 281 32.43 2.50 -14.28
CA MET A 281 32.92 1.71 -13.15
C MET A 281 33.85 2.52 -12.24
N GLU A 282 34.75 3.34 -12.81
CA GLU A 282 35.62 4.24 -12.04
C GLU A 282 34.84 5.16 -11.10
N HIS A 283 33.76 5.77 -11.60
CA HIS A 283 32.90 6.64 -10.79
C HIS A 283 31.98 5.85 -9.85
N PHE A 284 31.45 4.72 -10.31
CA PHE A 284 30.46 3.93 -9.59
C PHE A 284 31.05 3.31 -8.33
N GLU A 285 32.24 2.73 -8.40
CA GLU A 285 32.90 2.16 -7.21
C GLU A 285 33.10 3.18 -6.08
N VAL A 286 33.49 4.40 -6.44
CA VAL A 286 33.65 5.50 -5.48
C VAL A 286 32.29 5.87 -4.89
N ALA A 287 31.25 5.96 -5.70
CA ALA A 287 29.90 6.28 -5.25
C ALA A 287 29.35 5.21 -4.29
N VAL A 288 29.54 3.93 -4.60
CA VAL A 288 29.15 2.81 -3.73
C VAL A 288 29.87 2.87 -2.37
N LYS A 289 31.20 3.05 -2.35
CA LYS A 289 31.99 3.13 -1.10
C LYS A 289 31.57 4.31 -0.19
N LYS A 290 31.02 5.37 -0.79
CA LYS A 290 30.53 6.57 -0.08
C LYS A 290 29.07 6.46 0.37
N PHE A 291 28.30 5.50 -0.13
CA PHE A 291 26.88 5.34 0.24
C PHE A 291 26.74 4.98 1.72
N ARG A 292 25.78 5.60 2.41
CA ARG A 292 25.52 5.44 3.84
C ARG A 292 24.03 5.38 4.07
#